data_AF-A0A0B1SLM7-F1
#
_entry.id   AF-A0A0B1SLM7-F1
#
_cell.length_a   1.000
_cell.length_b   1.000
_cell.length_c   1.000
_cell.angle_alpha   90.00
_cell.angle_beta   90.00
_cell.angle_gamma   90.00
#
_symmetry.space_group_name_H-M   'P 1'
#
loop_
_entity.id
_entity.type
_entity.pdbx_description
1 polymer ?
#
loop_
_entity_poly.entity_id
_entity_poly.type
_entity_poly.pdbx_seq_one_letter_code
_entity_poly.pdbx_strand_id
1 'polypeptide(L)'
;MNSIELAITDLEQIFDNERREHAQVTPYHSDEEEEEPDDTVIRSGDYGRCTICFEEIPYDPVGCIYCQQLIGCRRCVNRWYKAAQRARDDVDFLGGHPPSNHKQCPLCRHEWAEQVEVTSIFLLKDD
;
A
#
# COMPACT_ATOMS: atom_id res chain seq x y z
N MET A 1 33.14 -2.45 -37.33
CA MET A 1 31.76 -2.75 -37.76
C MET A 1 31.57 -4.25 -37.60
N ASN A 2 31.02 -4.69 -36.47
CA ASN A 2 30.71 -6.10 -36.25
C ASN A 2 29.19 -6.19 -36.12
N SER A 3 28.52 -6.54 -37.22
CA SER A 3 27.11 -6.88 -37.22
C SER A 3 26.95 -8.26 -36.57
N ILE A 4 26.22 -8.33 -35.46
CA ILE A 4 25.79 -9.61 -34.87
C ILE A 4 24.53 -10.02 -35.61
N GLU A 5 24.66 -10.91 -36.59
CA GLU A 5 23.53 -11.67 -37.14
C GLU A 5 23.29 -12.86 -36.21
N LEU A 6 22.30 -12.75 -35.32
CA LEU A 6 21.80 -13.90 -34.57
C LEU A 6 20.88 -14.71 -35.49
N ALA A 7 21.25 -15.96 -35.76
CA ALA A 7 20.43 -16.86 -36.56
C ALA A 7 19.19 -17.29 -35.75
N ILE A 8 18.07 -17.50 -36.44
CA ILE A 8 16.77 -17.85 -35.83
C ILE A 8 16.87 -19.10 -34.92
N THR A 9 17.80 -20.01 -35.23
CA THR A 9 18.09 -21.21 -34.44
C THR A 9 18.66 -20.92 -33.04
N ASP A 10 19.35 -19.79 -32.87
CA ASP A 10 19.93 -19.40 -31.58
C ASP A 10 18.85 -18.87 -30.64
N LEU A 11 17.81 -18.22 -31.19
CA LEU A 11 16.67 -17.73 -30.43
C LEU A 11 15.78 -18.89 -29.94
N GLU A 12 15.55 -19.91 -30.75
CA GLU A 12 14.77 -21.09 -30.36
C GLU A 12 15.44 -21.85 -29.20
N GLN A 13 16.77 -21.95 -29.18
CA GLN A 13 17.50 -22.57 -28.08
C GLN A 13 17.43 -21.75 -26.77
N ILE A 14 17.37 -20.42 -26.84
CA ILE A 14 17.21 -19.56 -25.67
C ILE A 14 15.82 -19.78 -25.05
N PHE A 15 14.76 -19.78 -25.87
CA PHE A 15 13.39 -20.00 -25.37
C PHE A 15 13.19 -21.40 -24.76
N ASP A 16 13.80 -22.45 -25.33
CA ASP A 16 13.72 -23.80 -24.78
C ASP A 16 14.50 -23.97 -23.47
N ASN A 17 15.60 -23.23 -23.28
CA ASN A 17 16.33 -23.19 -22.02
C ASN A 17 15.54 -22.47 -20.92
N GLU A 18 14.96 -21.31 -21.21
CA GLU A 18 14.12 -20.57 -20.25
C GLU A 18 12.91 -21.40 -19.79
N ARG A 19 12.29 -22.14 -20.72
CA ARG A 19 11.14 -23.01 -20.40
C ARG A 19 11.50 -24.20 -19.51
N ARG A 20 12.74 -24.68 -19.57
CA ARG A 20 13.25 -25.75 -18.70
C ARG A 20 13.62 -25.25 -17.31
N GLU A 21 14.15 -24.03 -17.20
CA GLU A 21 14.49 -23.42 -15.91
C GLU A 21 13.24 -23.04 -15.10
N HIS A 22 12.17 -22.57 -15.76
CA HIS A 22 10.90 -22.23 -15.08
C HIS A 22 10.11 -23.44 -14.55
N ALA A 23 10.46 -24.67 -14.95
CA ALA A 23 9.73 -25.88 -14.54
C ALA A 23 10.17 -26.46 -13.17
N GLN A 24 11.16 -25.86 -12.49
CA GLN A 24 11.73 -26.40 -11.24
C GLN A 24 11.54 -25.52 -9.99
N VAL A 25 10.76 -24.44 -10.05
CA VAL A 25 10.50 -23.60 -8.87
C VAL A 25 9.16 -23.97 -8.22
N THR A 26 9.27 -24.95 -7.32
CA THR A 26 8.46 -25.25 -6.11
C THR A 26 6.92 -25.21 -6.19
N PRO A 27 6.22 -26.28 -5.77
CA PRO A 27 4.81 -26.17 -5.43
C PRO A 27 4.68 -25.23 -4.24
N TYR A 28 4.12 -24.04 -4.46
CA TYR A 28 3.65 -23.21 -3.36
C TYR A 28 2.58 -23.99 -2.62
N HIS A 29 2.92 -24.44 -1.43
CA HIS A 29 1.98 -24.94 -0.44
C HIS A 29 1.02 -23.79 -0.15
N SER A 30 -0.20 -23.89 -0.68
CA SER A 30 -1.30 -23.00 -0.31
C SER A 30 -1.80 -23.42 1.07
N ASP A 31 -0.98 -23.22 2.09
CA ASP A 31 -1.48 -23.06 3.44
C ASP A 31 -1.93 -21.60 3.53
N GLU A 32 -3.12 -21.34 2.98
CA GLU A 32 -3.93 -20.20 3.39
C GLU A 32 -4.31 -20.46 4.85
N GLU A 33 -3.37 -20.22 5.77
CA GLU A 33 -3.71 -20.10 7.18
C GLU A 33 -4.73 -18.97 7.27
N GLU A 34 -6.00 -19.33 7.49
CA GLU A 34 -7.05 -18.39 7.84
C GLU A 34 -6.59 -17.68 9.12
N GLU A 35 -5.98 -16.51 8.96
CA GLU A 35 -5.51 -15.67 10.07
C GLU A 35 -6.74 -15.37 10.94
N GLU A 36 -6.85 -16.02 12.10
CA GLU A 36 -7.98 -15.82 13.00
C GLU A 36 -8.16 -14.32 13.27
N PRO A 37 -9.40 -13.81 13.23
CA PRO A 37 -9.64 -12.40 13.43
C PRO A 37 -9.11 -11.99 14.81
N ASP A 38 -8.18 -11.03 14.82
CA ASP A 38 -7.64 -10.47 16.06
C ASP A 38 -8.74 -9.71 16.81
N ASP A 39 -9.32 -10.39 17.80
CA ASP A 39 -10.40 -9.90 18.67
C ASP A 39 -10.01 -8.70 19.54
N THR A 40 -8.74 -8.29 19.55
CA THR A 40 -8.32 -7.05 20.20
C THR A 40 -8.67 -5.80 19.39
N VAL A 41 -9.06 -5.96 18.12
CA VAL A 41 -9.29 -4.85 17.22
C VAL A 41 -10.76 -4.46 17.11
N ILE A 42 -11.01 -3.17 17.34
CA ILE A 42 -12.35 -2.59 17.32
C ILE A 42 -12.84 -2.44 15.86
N ARG A 43 -14.06 -2.91 15.60
CA ARG A 43 -14.80 -2.74 14.33
C ARG A 43 -16.14 -2.08 14.65
N SER A 44 -16.40 -0.89 14.11
CA SER A 44 -17.70 -0.23 14.25
C SER A 44 -18.00 0.60 13.00
N GLY A 45 -19.22 0.47 12.47
CA GLY A 45 -19.73 1.30 11.38
C GLY A 45 -20.26 2.67 11.84
N ASP A 46 -20.28 2.93 13.15
CA ASP A 46 -20.91 4.14 13.74
C ASP A 46 -20.19 5.44 13.37
N TYR A 47 -18.99 5.33 12.82
CA TYR A 47 -18.12 6.46 12.45
C TYR A 47 -18.09 6.72 10.95
N GLY A 48 -18.65 5.81 10.15
CA GLY A 48 -18.61 5.83 8.69
C GLY A 48 -17.51 4.94 8.09
N ARG A 49 -17.44 4.96 6.75
CA ARG A 49 -16.52 4.12 5.97
C ARG A 49 -15.09 4.65 5.97
N CYS A 50 -14.12 3.77 5.74
CA CYS A 50 -12.74 4.17 5.48
C CYS A 50 -12.65 5.04 4.21
N THR A 51 -12.03 6.21 4.26
CA THR A 51 -11.93 7.10 3.08
C THR A 51 -10.85 6.68 2.08
N ILE A 52 -10.06 5.65 2.42
CA ILE A 52 -8.92 5.18 1.60
C ILE A 52 -9.27 3.86 0.90
N CYS A 53 -9.77 2.86 1.63
CA CYS A 53 -10.17 1.56 1.04
C CYS A 53 -11.67 1.44 0.79
N PHE A 54 -12.47 2.42 1.22
CA PHE A 54 -13.93 2.47 1.04
C PHE A 54 -14.73 1.35 1.73
N GLU A 55 -14.08 0.55 2.58
CA GLU A 55 -14.74 -0.46 3.42
C GLU A 55 -15.74 0.21 4.37
N GLU A 56 -16.97 -0.31 4.43
CA GLU A 56 -18.05 0.26 5.24
C GLU A 56 -17.74 0.20 6.73
N ILE A 57 -17.10 -0.88 7.18
CA ILE A 57 -16.70 -1.10 8.57
C ILE A 57 -15.18 -1.05 8.66
N PRO A 58 -14.58 0.11 9.00
CA PRO A 58 -13.13 0.22 9.12
C PRO A 58 -12.58 -0.65 10.26
N TYR A 59 -11.47 -1.35 9.96
CA TYR A 59 -10.69 -2.12 10.92
C TYR A 59 -9.70 -1.21 11.66
N ASP A 60 -9.75 -1.19 12.99
CA ASP A 60 -8.99 -0.25 13.82
C ASP A 60 -9.17 1.21 13.35
N PRO A 61 -10.38 1.78 13.48
CA PRO A 61 -10.69 3.09 12.94
C PRO A 61 -9.94 4.20 13.67
N VAL A 62 -9.24 5.02 12.88
CA VAL A 62 -8.45 6.15 13.37
C VAL A 62 -8.93 7.48 12.79
N GLY A 63 -8.80 8.53 13.61
CA GLY A 63 -9.04 9.91 13.21
C GLY A 63 -7.79 10.77 13.33
N CYS A 64 -7.78 11.89 12.61
CA CYS A 64 -6.72 12.88 12.71
C CYS A 64 -6.80 13.62 14.06
N ILE A 65 -5.67 13.77 14.77
CA ILE A 65 -5.67 14.52 16.04
C ILE A 65 -5.94 16.02 15.88
N TYR A 66 -5.82 16.56 14.65
CA TYR A 66 -5.97 17.99 14.38
C TYR A 66 -7.38 18.36 13.92
N CYS A 67 -7.94 17.64 12.95
CA CYS A 67 -9.31 17.91 12.49
C CYS A 67 -10.37 17.03 13.18
N GLN A 68 -9.95 16.05 13.97
CA GLN A 68 -10.81 15.13 14.71
C GLN A 68 -11.81 14.34 13.85
N GLN A 69 -11.61 14.30 12.53
CA GLN A 69 -12.43 13.54 11.60
C GLN A 69 -11.89 12.12 11.44
N LEU A 70 -12.81 11.15 11.29
CA LEU A 70 -12.47 9.79 10.89
C LEU A 70 -11.75 9.81 9.54
N ILE A 71 -10.55 9.22 9.48
CA ILE A 71 -9.88 8.94 8.21
C ILE A 71 -10.23 7.54 7.72
N GLY A 72 -10.16 6.53 8.61
CA GLY A 72 -10.44 5.14 8.24
C GLY A 72 -9.52 4.16 8.97
N CYS A 73 -9.17 3.04 8.32
CA CYS A 73 -8.37 1.99 8.95
C CYS A 73 -6.93 2.45 9.23
N ARG A 74 -6.37 2.12 10.40
CA ARG A 74 -4.95 2.42 10.72
C ARG A 74 -3.97 1.93 9.65
N ARG A 75 -4.16 0.70 9.15
CA ARG A 75 -3.31 0.13 8.09
C ARG A 75 -3.34 0.97 6.80
N CYS A 76 -4.51 1.49 6.43
CA CYS A 76 -4.68 2.33 5.25
C CYS A 76 -3.97 3.68 5.41
N VAL A 77 -4.10 4.33 6.57
CA VAL A 77 -3.40 5.60 6.84
C VAL A 77 -1.88 5.42 6.83
N ASN A 78 -1.37 4.34 7.41
CA ASN A 78 0.05 4.04 7.37
C ASN A 78 0.56 3.79 5.93
N ARG A 79 -0.23 3.13 5.09
CA ARG A 79 0.10 2.93 3.68
C ARG A 79 0.12 4.25 2.93
N TRP A 80 -0.87 5.11 3.17
CA TRP A 80 -0.94 6.47 2.62
C TRP A 80 0.33 7.26 2.95
N TYR A 81 0.71 7.32 4.23
CA TYR A 81 1.92 8.03 4.66
C TYR A 81 3.20 7.52 3.99
N LYS A 82 3.37 6.20 3.90
CA LYS A 82 4.55 5.57 3.29
C LYS A 82 4.65 5.82 1.78
N ALA A 83 3.53 6.06 1.08
CA ALA A 83 3.56 6.41 -0.34
C ALA A 83 4.33 7.73 -0.59
N ALA A 84 4.36 8.64 0.39
CA ALA A 84 5.13 9.88 0.31
C ALA A 84 6.65 9.67 0.22
N GLN A 85 7.14 8.57 0.79
CA GLN A 85 8.57 8.24 0.80
C GLN A 85 9.00 7.70 -0.56
N ARG A 86 8.16 6.87 -1.21
CA ARG A 86 8.42 6.30 -2.54
C ARG A 86 8.39 7.34 -3.65
N ALA A 87 7.56 8.37 -3.50
CA ALA A 87 7.45 9.49 -4.42
C ALA A 87 8.73 10.34 -4.57
N ARG A 88 9.70 10.23 -3.64
CA ARG A 88 10.94 11.01 -3.73
C ARG A 88 11.97 10.38 -4.67
N ASP A 89 11.92 9.07 -4.81
CA ASP A 89 12.92 8.29 -5.58
C ASP A 89 12.41 7.92 -6.97
N ASP A 90 11.10 8.06 -7.22
CA ASP A 90 10.46 7.72 -8.49
C ASP A 90 10.13 9.01 -9.25
N VAL A 91 10.76 9.19 -10.42
CA VAL A 91 10.31 10.17 -11.42
C VAL A 91 9.35 9.43 -12.35
N ASP A 92 8.13 9.93 -12.50
CA ASP A 92 7.21 9.37 -13.49
C ASP A 92 7.88 9.40 -14.87
N PHE A 93 7.47 8.52 -15.79
CA PHE A 93 8.01 8.42 -17.16
C PHE A 93 8.06 9.76 -17.93
N LEU A 94 7.26 10.75 -17.50
CA LEU A 94 7.21 12.11 -18.04
C LEU A 94 8.10 13.13 -17.28
N GLY A 95 8.98 12.67 -16.39
CA GLY A 95 9.82 13.52 -15.54
C GLY A 95 9.07 14.27 -14.44
N GLY A 96 7.83 13.84 -14.13
CA GLY A 96 7.02 14.42 -13.06
C GLY A 96 7.43 13.83 -11.70
N HIS A 97 7.62 14.67 -10.70
CA HIS A 97 7.68 14.19 -9.32
C HIS A 97 6.25 13.89 -8.85
N PRO A 98 5.98 12.70 -8.29
CA PRO A 98 4.68 12.40 -7.72
C PRO A 98 4.31 13.41 -6.63
N PRO A 99 3.02 13.75 -6.48
CA PRO A 99 2.61 14.75 -5.51
C PRO A 99 3.04 14.36 -4.09
N SER A 100 3.77 15.28 -3.44
CA SER A 100 4.28 15.11 -2.06
C SER A 100 3.19 15.34 -0.98
N ASN A 101 1.91 15.10 -1.32
CA ASN A 101 0.77 15.35 -0.43
C ASN A 101 0.48 14.17 0.53
N HIS A 102 1.22 13.08 0.40
CA HIS A 102 1.01 11.87 1.19
C HIS A 102 1.56 11.97 2.63
N LYS A 103 2.40 12.97 2.95
CA LYS A 103 2.79 13.34 4.33
C LYS A 103 1.78 14.27 5.00
N GLN A 104 0.52 14.21 4.59
CA GLN A 104 -0.52 15.09 5.12
C GLN A 104 -1.80 14.30 5.36
N CYS A 105 -2.61 14.78 6.30
CA CYS A 105 -3.97 14.29 6.51
C CYS A 105 -4.78 14.41 5.20
N PRO A 106 -5.40 13.32 4.71
CA PRO A 106 -6.15 13.37 3.45
C PRO A 106 -7.41 14.26 3.52
N LEU A 107 -7.86 14.62 4.73
CA LEU A 107 -9.05 15.42 4.95
C LEU A 107 -8.72 16.91 5.15
N CYS A 108 -7.90 17.24 6.15
CA CYS A 108 -7.59 18.63 6.50
C CYS A 108 -6.25 19.13 5.96
N ARG A 109 -5.45 18.28 5.31
CA ARG A 109 -4.12 18.57 4.77
C ARG A 109 -3.08 19.04 5.79
N HIS A 110 -3.35 18.85 7.09
CA HIS A 110 -2.35 19.05 8.13
C HIS A 110 -1.13 18.15 7.85
N GLU A 111 0.06 18.71 7.95
CA GLU A 111 1.32 18.01 7.65
C GLU A 111 1.76 17.14 8.83
N TRP A 112 2.12 15.89 8.53
CA TRP A 112 2.68 14.92 9.45
C TRP A 112 4.20 14.94 9.34
N ALA A 113 4.88 15.51 10.35
CA ALA A 113 6.31 15.80 10.27
C ALA A 113 7.17 14.51 10.19
N GLU A 114 7.08 13.68 11.22
CA GLU A 114 7.93 12.49 11.37
C GLU A 114 7.14 11.18 11.23
N GLN A 115 5.91 11.18 11.73
CA GLN A 115 5.04 10.01 11.78
C GLN A 115 3.59 10.41 11.57
N VAL A 116 2.75 9.41 11.33
CA VAL A 116 1.30 9.61 11.21
C VAL A 116 0.73 10.09 12.54
N GLU A 117 0.11 11.27 12.55
CA GLU A 117 -0.48 11.88 13.74
C GLU A 117 -1.98 11.58 13.79
N VAL A 118 -2.30 10.32 14.11
CA VAL A 118 -3.67 9.80 14.25
C VAL A 118 -3.83 9.05 15.56
N THR A 119 -5.04 9.05 16.09
CA THR A 119 -5.42 8.26 17.27
C THR A 119 -6.69 7.47 17.00
N SER A 120 -7.04 6.57 17.91
CA SER A 120 -8.30 5.83 17.86
C SER A 120 -9.47 6.81 17.81
N ILE A 121 -10.42 6.60 16.88
CA ILE A 121 -11.58 7.50 16.74
C ILE A 121 -12.43 7.54 18.01
N PHE A 122 -12.39 6.48 18.81
CA PHE A 122 -13.07 6.39 20.10
C PHE A 122 -12.50 7.36 21.12
N LEU A 123 -11.18 7.64 21.07
CA LEU A 123 -10.51 8.56 21.98
C LEU A 123 -10.67 10.04 21.59
N LEU A 124 -11.11 10.32 20.36
CA LEU A 124 -11.33 11.70 19.88
C LEU A 124 -12.68 12.28 20.29
N LYS A 125 -13.63 11.47 20.74
CA LYS A 125 -14.98 11.92 21.11
C LYS A 125 -15.10 12.34 22.58
N ASP A 126 -14.08 12.09 23.39
CA ASP A 126 -14.11 12.31 24.85
C ASP A 126 -13.48 13.65 25.29
N ASP A 127 -13.08 14.52 24.36
CA ASP A 127 -12.62 15.92 24.59
C ASP A 127 -13.65 16.95 24.09
#